data_AF-A0A137QK61-F1
#
_entry.id   AF-A0A137QK61-F1
#
_cell.length_a   1.000
_cell.length_b   1.000
_cell.length_c   1.000
_cell.angle_alpha   90.00
_cell.angle_beta   90.00
_cell.angle_gamma   90.00
#
_symmetry.space_group_name_H-M   'P 1'
#
loop_
_entity.id
_entity.type
_entity.pdbx_description
1 polymer ?
#
loop_
_entity_poly.entity_id
_entity_poly.type
_entity_poly.pdbx_seq_one_letter_code
_entity_poly.pdbx_strand_id
1 'polypeptide(L)'
;MTANPNWKEIQSALLPGQTASDRPDIVAQVFEQKKKALLKEIMNGLFGNCVAKVDTNEFQKRGLPHIHILIFFHSLDKIRDANHVDTIVSAKIPDRNIHPVLYDVVTTVMMHGPCGDRFPNARCMVNGRCSKQYPKAFNSETLYGEDGYPRYARPEDGPTFTKAGFTYDNRWVVPYNPYLSARYVNISYSS
;
A
#
# COMPACT_ATOMS: atom_id res chain seq x y z
N MET A 1 -7.23 -0.91 -1.43
CA MET A 1 -7.03 0.53 -1.73
C MET A 1 -7.81 1.34 -0.70
N THR A 2 -7.22 2.38 -0.12
CA THR A 2 -7.89 3.30 0.82
C THR A 2 -8.10 4.64 0.13
N ALA A 3 -9.24 5.28 0.33
CA ALA A 3 -9.48 6.63 -0.17
C ALA A 3 -8.47 7.61 0.42
N ASN A 4 -7.97 8.50 -0.43
CA ASN A 4 -7.03 9.55 -0.05
C ASN A 4 -7.76 10.89 -0.15
N PRO A 5 -7.87 11.66 0.94
CA PRO A 5 -8.62 12.91 0.91
C PRO A 5 -7.92 13.96 0.03
N ASN A 6 -6.62 13.79 -0.24
CA ASN A 6 -5.80 14.68 -1.04
C ASN A 6 -5.85 14.36 -2.54
N TRP A 7 -6.68 13.41 -2.99
CA TRP A 7 -6.89 13.19 -4.42
C TRP A 7 -7.40 14.47 -5.09
N LYS A 8 -6.79 14.82 -6.24
CA LYS A 8 -7.09 16.04 -6.98
C LYS A 8 -8.59 16.19 -7.28
N GLU A 9 -9.26 15.11 -7.62
CA GLU A 9 -10.70 15.11 -7.93
C GLU A 9 -11.55 15.51 -6.71
N ILE A 10 -11.11 15.17 -5.49
CA ILE A 10 -11.76 15.62 -4.25
C ILE A 10 -11.41 17.09 -4.02
N GLN A 11 -10.10 17.41 -4.00
CA GLN A 11 -9.62 18.75 -3.68
C GLN A 11 -10.19 19.82 -4.63
N SER A 12 -10.27 19.54 -5.93
CA SER A 12 -10.84 20.46 -6.93
C SER A 12 -12.36 20.66 -6.81
N ALA A 13 -13.06 19.79 -6.07
CA ALA A 13 -14.50 19.86 -5.89
C ALA A 13 -14.92 20.45 -4.53
N LEU A 14 -13.96 20.73 -3.64
CA LEU A 14 -14.20 21.38 -2.35
C LEU A 14 -14.34 22.89 -2.52
N LEU A 15 -15.30 23.48 -1.80
CA LEU A 15 -15.42 24.94 -1.69
C LEU A 15 -14.40 25.50 -0.68
N PRO A 16 -14.08 26.81 -0.73
CA PRO A 16 -13.20 27.43 0.25
C PRO A 16 -13.63 27.13 1.69
N GLY A 17 -12.69 26.62 2.49
CA GLY A 17 -12.92 26.24 3.88
C GLY A 17 -13.52 24.84 4.11
N GLN A 18 -13.90 24.11 3.05
CA GLN A 18 -14.33 22.72 3.17
C GLN A 18 -13.14 21.75 3.22
N THR A 19 -13.33 20.66 3.95
CA THR A 19 -12.46 19.50 3.97
C THR A 19 -13.16 18.29 3.33
N ALA A 20 -12.40 17.25 2.99
CA ALA A 20 -12.95 16.00 2.48
C ALA A 20 -13.99 15.37 3.44
N SER A 21 -13.83 15.59 4.74
CA SER A 21 -14.78 15.12 5.77
C SER A 21 -16.13 15.83 5.71
N ASP A 22 -16.15 17.08 5.22
CA ASP A 22 -17.39 17.86 5.06
C ASP A 22 -18.17 17.44 3.81
N ARG A 23 -17.51 16.77 2.86
CA ARG A 23 -18.08 16.29 1.59
C ARG A 23 -17.89 14.78 1.39
N PRO A 24 -18.45 13.94 2.27
CA PRO A 24 -18.31 12.49 2.19
C PRO A 24 -18.93 11.91 0.90
N ASP A 25 -19.88 12.61 0.29
CA ASP A 25 -20.47 12.29 -1.01
C ASP A 25 -19.44 12.33 -2.14
N ILE A 26 -18.61 13.38 -2.18
CA ILE A 26 -17.52 13.52 -3.17
C ILE A 26 -16.48 12.43 -2.95
N VAL A 27 -16.08 12.20 -1.70
CA VAL A 27 -15.11 11.16 -1.34
C VAL A 27 -15.59 9.79 -1.82
N ALA A 28 -16.84 9.44 -1.53
CA ALA A 28 -17.44 8.17 -1.95
C ALA A 28 -17.51 8.05 -3.47
N GLN A 29 -17.88 9.12 -4.18
CA GLN A 29 -17.97 9.14 -5.63
C GLN A 29 -16.60 8.92 -6.29
N VAL A 30 -15.57 9.67 -5.87
CA VAL A 30 -14.21 9.53 -6.40
C VAL A 30 -13.64 8.16 -6.08
N PHE A 31 -13.85 7.67 -4.85
CA PHE A 31 -13.43 6.33 -4.46
C PHE A 31 -14.05 5.25 -5.34
N GLU A 32 -15.36 5.31 -5.59
CA GLU A 32 -16.06 4.33 -6.43
C GLU A 32 -15.56 4.35 -7.88
N GLN A 33 -15.25 5.54 -8.43
CA GLN A 33 -14.67 5.65 -9.77
C GLN A 33 -13.28 5.00 -9.84
N LYS A 34 -12.39 5.32 -8.91
CA LYS A 34 -11.04 4.71 -8.85
C LYS A 34 -11.10 3.21 -8.61
N LYS A 35 -12.04 2.75 -7.77
CA LYS A 35 -12.31 1.33 -7.53
C LYS A 35 -12.68 0.61 -8.82
N LYS A 36 -13.63 1.15 -9.59
CA LYS A 36 -14.06 0.57 -10.87
C LYS A 36 -12.92 0.53 -11.88
N ALA A 37 -12.11 1.59 -11.97
CA ALA A 37 -10.94 1.63 -12.85
C ALA A 37 -9.90 0.57 -12.46
N LEU A 38 -9.56 0.46 -11.17
CA LEU A 38 -8.63 -0.53 -10.64
C LEU A 38 -9.11 -1.96 -10.93
N LEU A 39 -10.38 -2.26 -10.62
CA LEU A 39 -10.93 -3.58 -10.87
C LEU A 39 -10.96 -3.90 -12.37
N LYS A 40 -11.29 -2.93 -13.22
CA LYS A 40 -11.29 -3.11 -14.67
C LYS A 40 -9.90 -3.52 -15.19
N GLU A 41 -8.84 -2.85 -14.75
CA GLU A 41 -7.48 -3.19 -15.17
C GLU A 41 -7.08 -4.60 -14.71
N ILE A 42 -7.36 -4.95 -13.46
CA ILE A 42 -7.10 -6.28 -12.93
C ILE A 42 -7.83 -7.35 -13.73
N MET A 43 -9.14 -7.18 -13.92
CA MET A 43 -9.97 -8.16 -14.65
C MET A 43 -9.62 -8.23 -16.14
N ASN A 44 -9.01 -7.18 -16.70
CA ASN A 44 -8.49 -7.16 -18.07
C ASN A 44 -7.09 -7.78 -18.21
N GLY A 45 -6.60 -8.48 -17.18
CA GLY A 45 -5.38 -9.27 -17.28
C GLY A 45 -4.10 -8.58 -16.80
N LEU A 46 -4.19 -7.48 -16.03
CA LEU A 46 -3.01 -6.78 -15.50
C LEU A 46 -2.01 -7.72 -14.79
N PHE A 47 -2.51 -8.78 -14.14
CA PHE A 47 -1.71 -9.80 -13.45
C PHE A 47 -1.92 -11.22 -14.01
N GLY A 48 -2.50 -11.34 -15.21
CA GLY A 48 -2.95 -12.61 -15.78
C GLY A 48 -4.46 -12.82 -15.66
N ASN A 49 -4.95 -13.97 -16.17
CA ASN A 49 -6.38 -14.19 -16.32
C ASN A 49 -7.07 -14.40 -14.96
N CYS A 50 -8.03 -13.53 -14.65
CA CYS A 50 -8.83 -13.61 -13.43
C CYS A 50 -10.12 -14.39 -13.70
N VAL A 51 -10.34 -15.49 -12.97
CA VAL A 51 -11.56 -16.30 -13.10
C VAL A 51 -12.67 -15.88 -12.13
N ALA A 52 -12.30 -15.27 -11.00
CA ALA A 52 -13.25 -14.72 -10.05
C ALA A 52 -12.60 -13.61 -9.21
N LYS A 53 -13.44 -12.79 -8.56
CA LYS A 53 -13.03 -11.85 -7.53
C LYS A 53 -14.07 -11.78 -6.42
N VAL A 54 -13.61 -11.46 -5.22
CA VAL A 54 -14.45 -11.03 -4.10
C VAL A 54 -13.92 -9.69 -3.63
N ASP A 55 -14.79 -8.69 -3.53
CA ASP A 55 -14.41 -7.40 -2.96
C ASP A 55 -15.42 -6.92 -1.93
N THR A 56 -14.93 -6.20 -0.93
CA THR A 56 -15.74 -5.64 0.15
C THR A 56 -15.29 -4.23 0.45
N ASN A 57 -16.24 -3.30 0.41
CA ASN A 57 -16.03 -1.92 0.81
C ASN A 57 -16.28 -1.79 2.31
N GLU A 58 -15.30 -1.29 3.04
CA GLU A 58 -15.40 -1.00 4.47
C GLU A 58 -15.39 0.52 4.70
N PHE A 59 -16.47 1.02 5.28
CA PHE A 59 -16.60 2.40 5.72
C PHE A 59 -16.42 2.41 7.23
N GLN A 60 -15.19 2.69 7.68
CA GLN A 60 -14.93 2.83 9.11
C GLN A 60 -15.64 4.09 9.63
N LYS A 61 -16.20 4.06 10.84
CA LYS A 61 -16.84 5.25 11.43
C LYS A 61 -15.80 6.37 11.51
N ARG A 62 -16.03 7.45 10.76
CA ARG A 62 -15.11 8.61 10.57
C ARG A 62 -13.80 8.29 9.80
N GLY A 63 -13.67 7.09 9.25
CA GLY A 63 -12.57 6.69 8.40
C GLY A 63 -12.94 6.83 6.93
N LEU A 64 -11.92 7.01 6.09
CA LEU A 64 -12.11 7.04 4.65
C LEU A 64 -12.46 5.63 4.13
N PRO A 65 -13.29 5.53 3.08
CA PRO A 65 -13.63 4.24 2.49
C PRO A 65 -12.37 3.47 2.11
N HIS A 66 -12.36 2.17 2.34
CA HIS A 66 -11.33 1.30 1.77
C HIS A 66 -11.92 0.00 1.27
N ILE A 67 -11.19 -0.65 0.39
CA ILE A 67 -11.59 -1.90 -0.24
C ILE A 67 -10.56 -2.99 0.01
N HIS A 68 -11.09 -4.15 0.40
CA HIS A 68 -10.41 -5.44 0.40
C HIS A 68 -10.81 -6.18 -0.88
N ILE A 69 -9.82 -6.73 -1.61
CA ILE A 69 -10.04 -7.43 -2.87
C ILE A 69 -9.28 -8.75 -2.81
N LEU A 70 -9.99 -9.86 -3.04
CA LEU A 70 -9.42 -11.17 -3.30
C LEU A 70 -9.62 -11.48 -4.78
N ILE A 71 -8.56 -11.92 -5.45
CA ILE A 71 -8.55 -12.25 -6.88
C ILE A 71 -8.20 -13.72 -7.02
N PHE A 72 -8.96 -14.43 -7.83
CA PHE A 72 -8.71 -15.83 -8.15
C PHE A 72 -8.20 -15.90 -9.59
N PHE A 73 -6.94 -16.28 -9.74
CA PHE A 73 -6.32 -16.47 -11.05
C PHE A 73 -6.67 -17.82 -11.66
N HIS A 74 -6.72 -17.87 -12.98
CA HIS A 74 -6.74 -19.12 -13.74
C HIS A 74 -5.52 -19.98 -13.35
N SER A 75 -5.64 -21.31 -13.41
CA SER A 75 -4.59 -22.25 -12.95
C SER A 75 -3.23 -22.03 -13.61
N LEU A 76 -3.24 -21.57 -14.86
CA LEU A 76 -2.03 -21.26 -15.63
C LEU A 76 -1.35 -19.97 -15.17
N ASP A 77 -2.11 -19.03 -14.61
CA ASP A 77 -1.65 -17.69 -14.20
C ASP A 77 -1.43 -17.56 -12.68
N LYS A 78 -1.57 -18.66 -11.92
CA LYS A 78 -1.29 -18.65 -10.48
C LYS A 78 0.15 -18.20 -10.22
N ILE A 79 0.34 -17.46 -9.13
CA ILE A 79 1.67 -17.14 -8.60
C ILE A 79 2.29 -18.43 -8.06
N ARG A 80 3.49 -18.80 -8.53
CA ARG A 80 4.09 -20.13 -8.28
C ARG A 80 5.39 -20.09 -7.47
N ASP A 81 6.13 -19.00 -7.58
CA ASP A 81 7.49 -18.90 -7.04
C ASP A 81 7.81 -17.47 -6.62
N ALA A 82 8.99 -17.30 -6.02
CA ALA A 82 9.43 -16.04 -5.42
C ALA A 82 9.65 -14.95 -6.47
N ASN A 83 10.18 -15.34 -7.64
CA ASN A 83 10.43 -14.41 -8.74
C ASN A 83 9.10 -13.86 -9.26
N HIS A 84 8.07 -14.69 -9.41
CA HIS A 84 6.74 -14.24 -9.80
C HIS A 84 6.09 -13.35 -8.73
N VAL A 85 6.30 -13.62 -7.43
CA VAL A 85 5.86 -12.68 -6.37
C VAL A 85 6.51 -11.31 -6.56
N ASP A 86 7.81 -11.28 -6.82
CA ASP A 86 8.59 -10.04 -6.94
C ASP A 86 8.22 -9.21 -8.18
N THR A 87 7.57 -9.79 -9.19
CA THR A 87 7.01 -9.00 -10.31
C THR A 87 5.74 -8.25 -9.93
N ILE A 88 5.05 -8.68 -8.87
CA ILE A 88 3.75 -8.14 -8.44
C ILE A 88 3.87 -7.32 -7.15
N VAL A 89 4.68 -7.76 -6.20
CA VAL A 89 4.77 -7.16 -4.86
C VAL A 89 6.21 -6.78 -4.54
N SER A 90 6.40 -5.59 -4.00
CA SER A 90 7.68 -5.10 -3.49
C SER A 90 7.56 -4.78 -2.01
N ALA A 91 8.66 -4.99 -1.27
CA ALA A 91 8.85 -4.48 0.08
C ALA A 91 10.12 -3.62 0.19
N LYS A 92 10.52 -2.99 -0.93
CA LYS A 92 11.71 -2.15 -1.06
C LYS A 92 11.30 -0.68 -1.11
N ILE A 93 12.13 0.21 -0.57
CA ILE A 93 12.01 1.65 -0.82
C ILE A 93 12.46 1.89 -2.28
N PRO A 94 11.62 2.51 -3.14
CA PRO A 94 11.99 2.82 -4.52
C PRO A 94 13.21 3.74 -4.61
N ASP A 95 13.87 3.76 -5.76
CA ASP A 95 14.83 4.83 -6.06
C ASP A 95 14.07 6.13 -6.36
N ARG A 96 14.42 7.22 -5.66
CA ARG A 96 13.76 8.52 -5.81
C ARG A 96 14.00 9.18 -7.17
N ASN A 97 15.17 8.97 -7.76
CA ASN A 97 15.55 9.57 -9.04
C ASN A 97 14.93 8.82 -10.22
N ILE A 98 14.74 7.50 -10.08
CA ILE A 98 14.14 6.66 -11.13
C ILE A 98 12.60 6.67 -11.04
N HIS A 99 12.06 6.60 -9.83
CA HIS A 99 10.62 6.46 -9.59
C HIS A 99 10.10 7.45 -8.54
N PRO A 100 10.17 8.78 -8.77
CA PRO A 100 9.85 9.79 -7.78
C PRO A 100 8.42 9.70 -7.24
N VAL A 101 7.43 9.46 -8.11
CA VAL A 101 6.03 9.32 -7.70
C VAL A 101 5.83 8.11 -6.78
N LEU A 102 6.43 6.98 -7.13
CA LEU A 102 6.31 5.76 -6.32
C LEU A 102 7.08 5.91 -5.01
N TYR A 103 8.25 6.55 -5.02
CA TYR A 103 9.01 6.88 -3.83
C TYR A 103 8.17 7.70 -2.85
N ASP A 104 7.54 8.77 -3.31
CA ASP A 104 6.70 9.63 -2.48
C ASP A 104 5.50 8.87 -1.89
N VAL A 105 4.83 8.04 -2.71
CA VAL A 105 3.74 7.17 -2.23
C VAL A 105 4.26 6.20 -1.16
N VAL A 106 5.37 5.51 -1.43
CA VAL A 106 5.87 4.46 -0.52
C VAL A 106 6.32 5.07 0.80
N THR A 107 7.15 6.10 0.75
CA THR A 107 7.68 6.78 1.95
C THR A 107 6.61 7.53 2.76
N THR A 108 5.46 7.82 2.15
CA THR A 108 4.36 8.49 2.84
C THR A 108 3.34 7.54 3.45
N VAL A 109 2.89 6.50 2.71
CA VAL A 109 1.77 5.65 3.13
C VAL A 109 2.03 4.14 3.10
N MET A 110 3.17 3.68 2.56
CA MET A 110 3.57 2.26 2.59
C MET A 110 4.70 2.00 3.60
N MET A 111 4.80 2.81 4.64
CA MET A 111 5.72 2.59 5.75
C MET A 111 4.96 2.21 7.01
N HIS A 112 5.44 1.20 7.70
CA HIS A 112 4.99 0.92 9.06
C HIS A 112 5.46 2.07 9.96
N GLY A 113 4.56 2.58 10.80
CA GLY A 113 4.93 3.61 11.77
C GLY A 113 5.99 3.12 12.77
N PRO A 114 6.77 4.02 13.37
CA PRO A 114 7.77 3.65 14.37
C PRO A 114 7.12 2.91 15.53
N CYS A 115 7.72 1.79 15.93
CA CYS A 115 7.25 0.93 17.01
C CYS A 115 8.46 0.28 17.72
N GLY A 116 8.22 -0.54 18.73
CA GLY A 116 9.27 -1.19 19.53
C GLY A 116 9.57 -0.42 20.82
N ASP A 117 10.70 -0.73 21.46
CA ASP A 117 11.05 -0.23 22.79
C ASP A 117 11.14 1.30 22.87
N ARG A 118 11.52 1.95 21.76
CA ARG A 118 11.54 3.42 21.65
C ARG A 118 10.16 4.06 21.46
N PHE A 119 9.17 3.26 21.06
CA PHE A 119 7.80 3.68 20.78
C PHE A 119 6.79 2.67 21.37
N PRO A 120 6.82 2.44 22.70
CA PRO A 120 6.06 1.37 23.33
C PRO A 120 4.54 1.61 23.28
N ASN A 121 4.13 2.87 23.12
CA ASN A 121 2.73 3.29 23.03
C ASN A 121 2.15 3.24 21.60
N ALA A 122 2.93 2.78 20.61
CA ALA A 122 2.42 2.64 19.24
C ALA A 122 1.26 1.63 19.21
N ARG A 123 0.19 1.91 18.44
CA ARG A 123 -1.04 1.10 18.40
C ARG A 123 -0.81 -0.37 18.03
N CYS A 124 0.29 -0.67 17.34
CA CYS A 124 0.64 -2.03 16.97
C CYS A 124 1.30 -2.83 18.10
N MET A 125 1.75 -2.20 19.17
CA MET A 125 2.45 -2.84 20.29
C MET A 125 1.46 -3.59 21.17
N VAL A 126 1.70 -4.89 21.34
CA VAL A 126 0.92 -5.80 22.19
C VAL A 126 1.91 -6.62 23.00
N ASN A 127 1.81 -6.61 24.33
CA ASN A 127 2.71 -7.34 25.24
C ASN A 127 4.21 -7.05 24.96
N GLY A 128 4.55 -5.78 24.74
CA GLY A 128 5.93 -5.35 24.47
C GLY A 128 6.48 -5.69 23.09
N ARG A 129 5.68 -6.27 22.18
CA ARG A 129 6.09 -6.63 20.82
C ARG A 129 5.16 -6.03 19.79
N CYS A 130 5.68 -5.67 18.62
CA CYS A 130 4.84 -5.27 17.50
C CYS A 130 4.02 -6.47 17.02
N SER A 131 2.69 -6.38 17.07
CA SER A 131 1.75 -7.41 16.58
C SER A 131 1.91 -7.72 15.08
N LYS A 132 2.53 -6.80 14.32
CA LYS A 132 2.86 -6.97 12.90
C LYS A 132 4.31 -7.40 12.67
N GLN A 133 5.07 -7.59 13.75
CA GLN A 133 6.47 -8.04 13.77
C GLN A 133 7.40 -7.10 12.98
N TYR A 134 7.30 -5.79 13.25
CA TYR A 134 8.23 -4.79 12.75
C TYR A 134 9.30 -4.44 13.81
N PRO A 135 10.52 -4.08 13.39
CA PRO A 135 11.01 -4.14 12.01
C PRO A 135 11.09 -5.58 11.48
N LYS A 136 10.84 -5.77 10.19
CA LYS A 136 11.04 -7.08 9.54
C LYS A 136 12.53 -7.40 9.46
N ALA A 137 12.89 -8.68 9.31
CA ALA A 137 14.26 -9.04 8.99
C ALA A 137 14.64 -8.54 7.60
N PHE A 138 15.92 -8.23 7.39
CA PHE A 138 16.47 -8.10 6.04
C PHE A 138 16.49 -9.46 5.37
N ASN A 139 16.21 -9.49 4.07
CA ASN A 139 16.32 -10.65 3.20
C ASN A 139 16.78 -10.18 1.82
N SER A 140 17.83 -10.77 1.24
CA SER A 140 18.27 -10.41 -0.11
C SER A 140 17.23 -10.78 -1.18
N GLU A 141 16.47 -11.84 -0.95
CA GLU A 141 15.50 -12.41 -1.88
C GLU A 141 14.17 -12.75 -1.19
N THR A 142 13.13 -12.96 -1.98
CA THR A 142 11.82 -13.42 -1.49
C THR A 142 11.86 -14.92 -1.22
N LEU A 143 11.39 -15.34 -0.05
CA LEU A 143 11.36 -16.75 0.37
C LEU A 143 9.92 -17.19 0.63
N TYR A 144 9.53 -18.38 0.17
CA TYR A 144 8.28 -19.00 0.61
C TYR A 144 8.45 -19.58 2.02
N GLY A 145 7.57 -19.18 2.95
CA GLY A 145 7.43 -19.84 4.23
C GLY A 145 6.69 -21.18 4.09
N GLU A 146 6.89 -22.07 5.05
CA GLU A 146 6.10 -23.32 5.18
C GLU A 146 4.61 -23.05 5.40
N ASP A 147 4.26 -21.85 5.88
CA ASP A 147 2.90 -21.36 6.10
C ASP A 147 2.22 -20.83 4.83
N GLY A 148 2.91 -20.86 3.68
CA GLY A 148 2.38 -20.39 2.40
C GLY A 148 2.43 -18.87 2.21
N TYR A 149 2.99 -18.10 3.15
CA TYR A 149 3.17 -16.66 3.01
C TYR A 149 4.61 -16.31 2.59
N PRO A 150 4.80 -15.42 1.60
CA PRO A 150 6.13 -15.00 1.20
C PRO A 150 6.75 -14.07 2.25
N ARG A 151 8.00 -14.36 2.61
CA ARG A 151 8.91 -13.42 3.26
C ARG A 151 9.58 -12.60 2.17
N TYR A 152 9.05 -11.40 1.91
CA TYR A 152 9.52 -10.53 0.84
C TYR A 152 10.99 -10.13 0.96
N ALA A 153 11.64 -9.95 -0.19
CA ALA A 153 12.95 -9.34 -0.32
C ALA A 153 12.98 -7.93 0.30
N ARG A 154 13.89 -7.74 1.25
CA ARG A 154 14.19 -6.50 1.96
C ARG A 154 15.72 -6.41 2.06
N PRO A 155 16.41 -6.05 0.98
CA PRO A 155 17.87 -6.02 0.97
C PRO A 155 18.38 -4.90 1.91
N GLU A 156 19.53 -5.13 2.55
CA GLU A 156 20.11 -4.20 3.54
C GLU A 156 20.78 -2.99 2.89
N ASP A 157 21.30 -3.15 1.67
CA ASP A 157 21.95 -2.12 0.84
C ASP A 157 20.95 -1.17 0.15
N GLY A 158 19.68 -1.18 0.58
CA GLY A 158 18.65 -0.27 0.07
C GLY A 158 18.76 1.16 0.58
N PRO A 159 18.03 2.11 -0.04
CA PRO A 159 18.03 3.49 0.39
C PRO A 159 17.39 3.65 1.78
N THR A 160 17.81 4.69 2.49
CA THR A 160 17.22 5.10 3.77
C THR A 160 16.73 6.53 3.70
N PHE A 161 15.77 6.89 4.54
CA PHE A 161 15.32 8.28 4.69
C PHE A 161 14.87 8.56 6.11
N THR A 162 14.92 9.82 6.52
CA THR A 162 14.51 10.23 7.88
C THR A 162 13.23 11.05 7.82
N LYS A 163 12.24 10.70 8.64
CA LYS A 163 10.98 11.44 8.79
C LYS A 163 10.63 11.53 10.27
N ALA A 164 10.38 12.76 10.75
CA ALA A 164 10.10 13.04 12.16
C ALA A 164 11.13 12.42 13.14
N GLY A 165 12.43 12.52 12.81
CA GLY A 165 13.52 12.02 13.64
C GLY A 165 13.70 10.49 13.64
N PHE A 166 12.92 9.75 12.86
CA PHE A 166 13.05 8.31 12.68
C PHE A 166 13.63 7.98 11.31
N THR A 167 14.69 7.16 11.28
CA THR A 167 15.31 6.68 10.04
C THR A 167 14.68 5.37 9.62
N TYR A 168 14.14 5.35 8.40
CA TYR A 168 13.52 4.21 7.77
C TYR A 168 14.46 3.55 6.78
N ASP A 169 14.35 2.24 6.70
CA ASP A 169 14.98 1.35 5.71
C ASP A 169 13.94 0.33 5.21
N ASN A 170 14.39 -0.62 4.38
CA ASN A 170 13.53 -1.66 3.80
C ASN A 170 12.80 -2.53 4.83
N ARG A 171 13.23 -2.62 6.09
CA ARG A 171 12.56 -3.41 7.13
C ARG A 171 11.21 -2.83 7.55
N TRP A 172 11.00 -1.55 7.28
CA TRP A 172 9.80 -0.80 7.68
C TRP A 172 8.75 -0.72 6.57
N VAL A 173 9.07 -1.14 5.36
CA VAL A 173 8.15 -1.09 4.23
C VAL A 173 6.98 -2.07 4.45
N VAL A 174 5.76 -1.60 4.25
CA VAL A 174 4.58 -2.45 4.12
C VAL A 174 4.53 -2.93 2.67
N PRO A 175 4.44 -4.24 2.40
CA PRO A 175 4.44 -4.75 1.03
C PRO A 175 3.36 -4.10 0.17
N TYR A 176 3.73 -3.71 -1.05
CA TYR A 176 2.87 -2.96 -1.95
C TYR A 176 3.04 -3.43 -3.39
N ASN A 177 2.03 -3.22 -4.24
CA ASN A 177 2.18 -3.40 -5.68
C ASN A 177 2.68 -2.08 -6.30
N PRO A 178 3.85 -2.05 -6.95
CA PRO A 178 4.43 -0.82 -7.49
C PRO A 178 3.51 -0.06 -8.45
N TYR A 179 2.92 -0.78 -9.41
CA TYR A 179 2.06 -0.18 -10.43
C TYR A 179 0.79 0.42 -9.84
N LEU A 180 0.03 -0.38 -9.08
CA LEU A 180 -1.24 0.06 -8.48
C LEU A 180 -1.03 1.17 -7.46
N SER A 181 0.08 1.15 -6.72
CA SER A 181 0.39 2.19 -5.73
C SER A 181 0.67 3.52 -6.43
N ALA A 182 1.54 3.53 -7.44
CA ALA A 182 1.82 4.75 -8.21
C ALA A 182 0.57 5.31 -8.91
N ARG A 183 -0.32 4.44 -9.39
CA ARG A 183 -1.50 4.83 -10.17
C ARG A 183 -2.69 5.29 -9.31
N TYR A 184 -2.99 4.58 -8.22
CA TYR A 184 -4.25 4.77 -7.48
C TYR A 184 -4.09 5.38 -6.09
N VAL A 185 -2.92 5.24 -5.47
CA VAL A 185 -2.67 5.82 -4.14
C VAL A 185 -2.18 7.27 -4.24
N ASN A 186 -1.62 7.63 -5.41
CA ASN A 186 -0.95 8.90 -5.72
C ASN A 186 -1.46 10.10 -4.91
N ILE A 187 -0.50 10.80 -4.29
CA ILE A 187 -0.74 11.96 -3.45
C ILE A 187 -0.51 13.17 -4.35
N SER A 188 -1.58 13.87 -4.72
CA SER A 188 -1.41 15.21 -5.31
C SER A 188 -0.89 16.15 -4.23
N TYR A 189 0.26 16.78 -4.47
CA TYR A 189 0.67 17.94 -3.69
C TYR A 189 -0.21 19.12 -4.11
N SER A 190 -0.79 19.81 -3.13
CA SER A 190 -1.24 21.19 -3.33
C SER A 190 0.01 22.04 -3.55
N SER A 191 0.19 22.53 -4.77
CA SER A 191 1.16 23.58 -5.12
C SER A 191 0.85 24.87 -4.38
#